data_AF-A0A841KLP8-F1
#
_entry.id   AF-A0A841KLP8-F1
#
_cell.length_a   1.000
_cell.length_b   1.000
_cell.length_c   1.000
_cell.angle_alpha   90.00
_cell.angle_beta   90.00
_cell.angle_gamma   90.00
#
_symmetry.space_group_name_H-M   'P 1'
#
loop_
_entity.id
_entity.type
_entity.pdbx_description
1 polymer ?
#
loop_
_entity_poly.entity_id
_entity_poly.type
_entity_poly.pdbx_seq_one_letter_code
_entity_poly.pdbx_strand_id
1 'polypeptide(L)'
;MSKVYFIKNSESDYNMLGKDALELLKKIVSETGHRFEKEVPIKVHFGEKGNKTFIPANCYDETINYLKEKGVSPAYIETNVLYRGSRTTTELHIETAKAHGFTRIPIIIADGDIGTEYDEIEINKDYINKCKIGKGYGSFKQFIVMSHFKGHIAAGFGGALKQLAMGFAARSGKLEQHSGISPVVDAEKCISCGICVNKCNYSAIQTPDTAVIDESKCIGCAGCIAVCPKGAIENTWGGSHFLEKLSEYAYGASKDKDIIYITFVHNITEECDCAGIPMKPIVGNIGILAGKDPVALDTACLDLVQKNSGKKLFEEGRPSLIHAEKIGLGTMEYQIVEIDK
;
A
#
# COMPACT_ATOMS: atom_id res chain seq x y z
N MET A 1 23.10 -10.71 1.40
CA MET A 1 22.07 -11.37 2.25
C MET A 1 21.59 -10.50 3.42
N SER A 2 20.31 -10.15 3.41
CA SER A 2 19.60 -9.36 4.44
C SER A 2 18.97 -10.26 5.53
N LYS A 3 18.80 -9.76 6.76
CA LYS A 3 18.15 -10.51 7.85
C LYS A 3 16.64 -10.30 7.82
N VAL A 4 15.88 -11.39 7.84
CA VAL A 4 14.43 -11.39 7.99
C VAL A 4 14.07 -12.18 9.23
N TYR A 5 13.52 -11.51 10.23
CA TYR A 5 13.12 -12.14 11.48
C TYR A 5 11.74 -12.78 11.31
N PHE A 6 11.54 -13.95 11.91
CA PHE A 6 10.33 -14.74 11.73
C PHE A 6 9.85 -15.31 13.06
N ILE A 7 8.55 -15.13 13.34
CA ILE A 7 7.85 -15.89 14.37
C ILE A 7 6.80 -16.74 13.66
N LYS A 8 6.93 -18.05 13.80
CA LYS A 8 5.94 -19.00 13.31
C LYS A 8 4.66 -18.89 14.12
N ASN A 9 3.54 -18.71 13.45
CA ASN A 9 2.22 -18.68 14.06
C ASN A 9 1.18 -19.16 13.04
N SER A 10 0.52 -20.28 13.35
CA SER A 10 -0.53 -20.86 12.51
C SER A 10 -1.94 -20.61 13.06
N GLU A 11 -2.05 -19.97 14.22
CA GLU A 11 -3.30 -19.75 14.92
C GLU A 11 -4.06 -18.54 14.34
N SER A 12 -5.30 -18.34 14.79
CA SER A 12 -6.14 -17.20 14.38
C SER A 12 -6.40 -16.21 15.52
N ASP A 13 -5.54 -16.20 16.56
CA ASP A 13 -5.61 -15.22 17.65
C ASP A 13 -4.89 -13.93 17.27
N TYR A 14 -5.65 -12.93 16.80
CA TYR A 14 -5.14 -11.63 16.40
C TYR A 14 -4.47 -10.83 17.53
N ASN A 15 -4.82 -11.06 18.80
CA ASN A 15 -4.11 -10.41 19.91
C ASN A 15 -2.71 -11.00 20.07
N MET A 16 -2.58 -12.32 19.91
CA MET A 16 -1.27 -12.97 19.89
C MET A 16 -0.44 -12.50 18.70
N LEU A 17 -1.04 -12.32 17.52
CA LEU A 17 -0.33 -11.77 16.35
C LEU A 17 0.21 -10.36 16.59
N GLY A 18 -0.53 -9.51 17.31
CA GLY A 18 -0.02 -8.20 17.70
C GLY A 18 1.20 -8.27 18.64
N LYS A 19 1.20 -9.22 19.58
CA LYS A 19 2.36 -9.46 20.47
C LYS A 19 3.58 -9.95 19.70
N ASP A 20 3.37 -10.82 18.72
CA ASP A 20 4.43 -11.38 17.88
C ASP A 20 5.05 -10.30 16.99
N ALA A 21 4.21 -9.44 16.39
CA ALA A 21 4.68 -8.27 15.66
C ALA A 21 5.53 -7.34 16.55
N LEU A 22 5.13 -7.12 17.81
CA LEU A 22 5.91 -6.32 18.76
C LEU A 22 7.25 -6.99 19.10
N GLU A 23 7.29 -8.31 19.29
CA GLU A 23 8.51 -9.04 19.61
C GLU A 23 9.55 -8.88 18.48
N LEU A 24 9.10 -9.03 17.23
CA LEU A 24 9.93 -8.79 16.04
C LEU A 24 10.41 -7.34 15.95
N LEU A 25 9.53 -6.36 16.23
CA LEU A 25 9.90 -4.95 16.27
C LEU A 25 11.00 -4.68 17.31
N LYS A 26 10.84 -5.20 18.54
CA LYS A 26 11.83 -5.06 19.61
C LYS A 26 13.16 -5.70 19.23
N LYS A 27 13.13 -6.86 18.55
CA LYS A 27 14.34 -7.53 18.05
C LYS A 27 15.09 -6.63 17.06
N ILE A 28 14.40 -6.08 16.06
CA ILE A 28 15.00 -5.17 15.07
C ILE A 28 15.58 -3.93 15.77
N VAL A 29 14.81 -3.30 16.67
CA VAL A 29 15.24 -2.10 17.40
C VAL A 29 16.51 -2.37 18.21
N SER A 30 16.54 -3.48 18.94
CA SER A 30 17.69 -3.88 19.76
C SER A 30 18.94 -4.15 18.91
N GLU A 31 18.80 -4.93 17.83
CA GLU A 31 19.95 -5.38 17.03
C GLU A 31 20.52 -4.27 16.13
N THR A 32 19.67 -3.37 15.63
CA THR A 32 20.10 -2.25 14.77
C THR A 32 20.47 -0.99 15.56
N GLY A 33 20.15 -0.95 16.87
CA GLY A 33 20.26 0.26 17.67
C GLY A 33 19.32 1.38 17.20
N HIS A 34 18.24 1.05 16.49
CA HIS A 34 17.31 2.02 15.92
C HIS A 34 16.70 2.91 17.00
N ARG A 35 16.64 4.22 16.71
CA ARG A 35 16.08 5.24 17.59
C ARG A 35 14.89 5.87 16.90
N PHE A 36 13.76 5.89 17.58
CA PHE A 36 12.56 6.51 17.06
C PHE A 36 12.63 8.04 17.17
N GLU A 37 12.15 8.70 16.13
CA GLU A 37 11.77 10.11 16.13
C GLU A 37 10.55 10.33 17.04
N LYS A 38 10.25 11.60 17.36
CA LYS A 38 9.09 11.94 18.19
C LYS A 38 7.76 11.52 17.58
N GLU A 39 7.67 11.47 16.26
CA GLU A 39 6.48 11.10 15.51
C GLU A 39 6.83 10.01 14.50
N VAL A 40 6.19 8.85 14.61
CA VAL A 40 6.43 7.70 13.73
C VAL A 40 5.09 7.11 13.31
N PRO A 41 4.65 7.38 12.07
CA PRO A 41 3.41 6.80 11.56
C PRO A 41 3.54 5.29 11.32
N ILE A 42 2.41 4.60 11.49
CA ILE A 42 2.21 3.21 11.12
C ILE A 42 1.47 3.20 9.78
N LYS A 43 2.16 2.79 8.71
CA LYS A 43 1.51 2.56 7.41
C LYS A 43 0.73 1.26 7.48
N VAL A 44 -0.57 1.36 7.21
CA VAL A 44 -1.51 0.22 7.27
C VAL A 44 -2.34 0.15 5.99
N HIS A 45 -3.09 -0.94 5.82
CA HIS A 45 -4.17 -1.01 4.85
C HIS A 45 -5.48 -1.25 5.62
N PHE A 46 -6.42 -0.32 5.56
CA PHE A 46 -7.64 -0.39 6.36
C PHE A 46 -8.66 -1.44 5.90
N GLY A 47 -8.45 -2.06 4.74
CA GLY A 47 -9.44 -2.94 4.10
C GLY A 47 -10.50 -2.16 3.32
N GLU A 48 -11.23 -2.82 2.44
CA GLU A 48 -12.37 -2.25 1.72
C GLU A 48 -13.70 -2.71 2.33
N LYS A 49 -14.74 -1.89 2.26
CA LYS A 49 -16.08 -2.29 2.73
C LYS A 49 -16.52 -3.58 2.04
N GLY A 50 -16.96 -4.56 2.83
CA GLY A 50 -17.37 -5.88 2.36
C GLY A 50 -16.27 -6.94 2.41
N ASN A 51 -15.00 -6.52 2.51
CA ASN A 51 -13.88 -7.40 2.81
C ASN A 51 -13.84 -7.72 4.31
N LYS A 52 -13.46 -8.95 4.68
CA LYS A 52 -13.28 -9.37 6.08
C LYS A 52 -11.94 -10.07 6.33
N THR A 53 -11.07 -10.11 5.32
CA THR A 53 -9.80 -10.84 5.38
C THR A 53 -8.59 -9.96 5.64
N PHE A 54 -8.77 -8.64 5.67
CA PHE A 54 -7.70 -7.72 6.07
C PHE A 54 -7.25 -7.97 7.52
N ILE A 55 -6.02 -7.57 7.84
CA ILE A 55 -5.46 -7.72 9.19
C ILE A 55 -6.21 -6.81 10.17
N PRO A 56 -6.86 -7.35 11.21
CA PRO A 56 -7.69 -6.57 12.13
C PRO A 56 -6.90 -5.55 12.94
N ALA A 57 -7.56 -4.46 13.35
CA ALA A 57 -6.94 -3.34 14.05
C ALA A 57 -6.25 -3.69 15.37
N ASN A 58 -6.68 -4.75 16.08
CA ASN A 58 -6.04 -5.17 17.32
C ASN A 58 -4.63 -5.77 17.12
N CYS A 59 -4.27 -6.21 15.90
CA CYS A 59 -2.90 -6.65 15.59
C CYS A 59 -1.87 -5.52 15.69
N TYR A 60 -2.30 -4.26 15.72
CA TYR A 60 -1.43 -3.09 15.78
C TYR A 60 -1.26 -2.59 17.22
N ASP A 61 -2.03 -3.13 18.18
CA ASP A 61 -2.20 -2.51 19.48
C ASP A 61 -0.92 -2.51 20.32
N GLU A 62 -0.22 -3.64 20.34
CA GLU A 62 1.02 -3.79 21.10
C GLU A 62 2.15 -2.93 20.53
N THR A 63 2.21 -2.78 19.21
CA THR A 63 3.15 -1.85 18.54
C THR A 63 2.85 -0.40 18.94
N ILE A 64 1.58 0.00 18.95
CA ILE A 64 1.16 1.34 19.36
C ILE A 64 1.48 1.61 20.83
N ASN A 65 1.21 0.64 21.72
CA ASN A 65 1.50 0.77 23.15
C ASN A 65 3.01 0.97 23.37
N TYR A 66 3.83 0.14 22.72
CA TYR A 66 5.29 0.24 22.80
C TYR A 66 5.83 1.59 22.31
N LEU A 67 5.31 2.13 21.20
CA LEU A 67 5.71 3.46 20.72
C LEU A 67 5.36 4.55 21.76
N LYS A 68 4.14 4.52 22.31
CA LYS A 68 3.72 5.48 23.35
C LYS A 68 4.57 5.38 24.62
N GLU A 69 4.92 4.17 25.06
CA GLU A 69 5.81 3.93 26.19
C GLU A 69 7.22 4.50 25.96
N LYS A 70 7.67 4.54 24.70
CA LYS A 70 8.93 5.18 24.30
C LYS A 70 8.82 6.69 24.11
N GLY A 71 7.65 7.30 24.39
CA GLY A 71 7.41 8.73 24.20
C GLY A 71 7.26 9.15 22.73
N VAL A 72 6.98 8.18 21.83
CA VAL A 72 6.73 8.40 20.42
C VAL A 72 5.23 8.60 20.20
N SER A 73 4.85 9.53 19.32
CA SER A 73 3.48 9.78 18.90
C SER A 73 3.16 9.05 17.59
N PRO A 74 2.43 7.91 17.63
CA PRO A 74 2.02 7.21 16.42
C PRO A 74 0.71 7.75 15.83
N ALA A 75 0.58 7.64 14.51
CA ALA A 75 -0.65 7.80 13.76
C ALA A 75 -0.77 6.70 12.71
N TYR A 76 -1.97 6.28 12.35
CA TYR A 76 -2.18 5.51 11.13
C TYR A 76 -2.01 6.43 9.92
N ILE A 77 -1.37 5.96 8.85
CA ILE A 77 -1.20 6.75 7.63
C ILE A 77 -1.55 5.94 6.38
N GLU A 78 -2.21 6.59 5.40
CA GLU A 78 -2.65 6.00 4.12
C GLU A 78 -2.91 7.10 3.06
N THR A 79 -3.34 6.72 1.85
CA THR A 79 -3.67 7.61 0.72
C THR A 79 -4.91 7.11 -0.03
N ASN A 80 -5.78 8.01 -0.48
CA ASN A 80 -7.03 7.63 -1.14
C ASN A 80 -6.86 6.69 -2.34
N VAL A 81 -7.76 5.72 -2.49
CA VAL A 81 -7.63 4.70 -3.54
C VAL A 81 -7.88 5.28 -4.93
N LEU A 82 -7.25 4.70 -5.95
CA LEU A 82 -7.46 5.11 -7.35
C LEU A 82 -8.89 4.78 -7.83
N TYR A 83 -9.38 3.58 -7.49
CA TYR A 83 -10.71 3.12 -7.85
C TYR A 83 -11.81 3.82 -7.04
N ARG A 84 -13.07 3.59 -7.39
CA ARG A 84 -14.23 4.09 -6.64
C ARG A 84 -14.70 3.06 -5.62
N GLY A 85 -14.78 3.47 -4.35
CA GLY A 85 -15.21 2.64 -3.22
C GLY A 85 -15.41 3.47 -1.96
N SER A 86 -15.42 2.84 -0.79
CA SER A 86 -15.58 3.56 0.49
C SER A 86 -14.31 4.30 0.92
N ARG A 87 -13.23 4.23 0.13
CA ARG A 87 -11.94 4.90 0.38
C ARG A 87 -11.61 5.98 -0.65
N THR A 88 -12.63 6.45 -1.36
CA THR A 88 -12.49 7.39 -2.50
C THR A 88 -12.06 8.79 -2.06
N THR A 89 -12.55 9.26 -0.92
CA THR A 89 -12.23 10.59 -0.37
C THR A 89 -11.79 10.44 1.07
N THR A 90 -11.08 11.43 1.60
CA THR A 90 -10.53 11.39 2.96
C THR A 90 -11.61 11.12 4.02
N GLU A 91 -12.76 11.77 3.92
CA GLU A 91 -13.88 11.56 4.83
C GLU A 91 -14.37 10.11 4.82
N LEU A 92 -14.73 9.58 3.64
CA LEU A 92 -15.19 8.20 3.48
C LEU A 92 -14.14 7.17 3.92
N HIS A 93 -12.86 7.46 3.63
CA HIS A 93 -11.75 6.59 3.97
C HIS A 93 -11.58 6.48 5.49
N ILE A 94 -11.65 7.62 6.20
CA ILE A 94 -11.59 7.65 7.67
C ILE A 94 -12.82 6.93 8.26
N GLU A 95 -14.01 7.12 7.69
CA GLU A 95 -15.21 6.38 8.12
C GLU A 95 -15.02 4.87 7.97
N THR A 96 -14.46 4.42 6.84
CA THR A 96 -14.16 3.00 6.59
C THR A 96 -13.15 2.47 7.61
N ALA A 97 -12.06 3.19 7.84
CA ALA A 97 -11.05 2.81 8.83
C ALA A 97 -11.66 2.65 10.23
N LYS A 98 -12.49 3.60 10.66
CA LYS A 98 -13.18 3.54 11.96
C LYS A 98 -14.15 2.37 12.02
N ALA A 99 -14.93 2.12 10.96
CA ALA A 99 -15.85 0.99 10.88
C ALA A 99 -15.12 -0.36 10.94
N HIS A 100 -13.87 -0.42 10.50
CA HIS A 100 -13.00 -1.60 10.59
C HIS A 100 -12.15 -1.65 11.88
N GLY A 101 -12.40 -0.75 12.84
CA GLY A 101 -11.81 -0.78 14.18
C GLY A 101 -10.54 0.05 14.37
N PHE A 102 -10.07 0.77 13.35
CA PHE A 102 -8.88 1.61 13.45
C PHE A 102 -9.19 2.95 14.13
N THR A 103 -9.34 2.93 15.46
CA THR A 103 -9.79 4.10 16.25
C THR A 103 -8.81 4.54 17.35
N ARG A 104 -7.78 3.76 17.64
CA ARG A 104 -6.90 3.95 18.82
C ARG A 104 -5.93 5.14 18.75
N ILE A 105 -5.62 5.61 17.54
CA ILE A 105 -4.67 6.69 17.26
C ILE A 105 -5.19 7.52 16.08
N PRO A 106 -4.69 8.76 15.87
CA PRO A 106 -5.08 9.58 14.73
C PRO A 106 -4.88 8.87 13.39
N ILE A 107 -5.70 9.22 12.40
CA ILE A 107 -5.58 8.76 11.01
C ILE A 107 -5.16 9.93 10.14
N ILE A 108 -4.12 9.73 9.34
CA ILE A 108 -3.61 10.68 8.36
C ILE A 108 -3.89 10.11 6.96
N ILE A 109 -4.65 10.84 6.15
CA ILE A 109 -4.77 10.59 4.71
C ILE A 109 -3.85 11.57 3.99
N ALA A 110 -2.73 11.06 3.47
CA ALA A 110 -1.56 11.85 3.12
C ALA A 110 -1.63 12.51 1.74
N ASP A 111 -2.65 12.23 0.92
CA ASP A 111 -2.79 12.76 -0.44
C ASP A 111 -3.94 13.76 -0.61
N GLY A 112 -4.43 14.33 0.51
CA GLY A 112 -5.48 15.37 0.51
C GLY A 112 -6.89 14.81 0.29
N ASP A 113 -7.89 15.68 0.30
CA ASP A 113 -9.31 15.29 0.34
C ASP A 113 -9.69 14.28 -0.77
N ILE A 114 -9.29 14.58 -2.01
CA ILE A 114 -9.58 13.76 -3.19
C ILE A 114 -8.35 13.08 -3.79
N GLY A 115 -7.25 12.99 -3.05
CA GLY A 115 -6.06 12.23 -3.47
C GLY A 115 -5.16 12.90 -4.51
N THR A 116 -5.22 14.23 -4.63
CA THR A 116 -4.47 15.03 -5.63
C THR A 116 -3.28 15.79 -5.06
N GLU A 117 -3.02 15.69 -3.76
CA GLU A 117 -1.88 16.37 -3.13
C GLU A 117 -0.67 15.44 -3.06
N TYR A 118 0.45 15.85 -3.65
CA TYR A 118 1.67 15.06 -3.68
C TYR A 118 2.91 15.93 -3.70
N ASP A 119 4.02 15.34 -3.27
CA ASP A 119 5.37 15.79 -3.57
C ASP A 119 5.95 14.93 -4.70
N GLU A 120 6.78 15.53 -5.55
CA GLU A 120 7.53 14.80 -6.57
C GLU A 120 8.88 14.35 -6.02
N ILE A 121 9.13 13.04 -6.01
CA ILE A 121 10.39 12.45 -5.57
C ILE A 121 11.16 11.98 -6.80
N GLU A 122 12.26 12.66 -7.12
CA GLU A 122 13.12 12.30 -8.24
C GLU A 122 13.89 11.00 -7.97
N ILE A 123 13.76 10.02 -8.86
CA ILE A 123 14.39 8.70 -8.75
C ILE A 123 15.14 8.27 -10.02
N ASN A 124 14.82 8.86 -11.18
CA ASN A 124 15.47 8.64 -12.48
C ASN A 124 15.71 7.15 -12.79
N LYS A 125 14.65 6.35 -12.69
CA LYS A 125 14.67 4.91 -12.98
C LYS A 125 14.12 4.63 -14.38
N ASP A 126 14.04 3.35 -14.76
CA ASP A 126 13.82 2.91 -16.14
C ASP A 126 12.50 3.42 -16.72
N TYR A 127 11.44 3.48 -15.89
CA TYR A 127 10.09 3.86 -16.35
C TYR A 127 9.55 5.13 -15.67
N ILE A 128 10.03 5.46 -14.48
CA ILE A 128 9.59 6.59 -13.67
C ILE A 128 10.78 7.49 -13.36
N ASN A 129 10.71 8.74 -13.82
CA ASN A 129 11.68 9.76 -13.47
C ASN A 129 11.40 10.35 -12.08
N LYS A 130 10.12 10.62 -11.79
CA LYS A 130 9.66 11.22 -10.53
C LYS A 130 8.40 10.53 -10.02
N CYS A 131 8.44 10.06 -8.78
CA CYS A 131 7.27 9.49 -8.10
C CYS A 131 6.39 10.58 -7.51
N LYS A 132 5.07 10.42 -7.65
CA LYS A 132 4.06 11.32 -7.04
C LYS A 132 3.61 10.73 -5.71
N ILE A 133 4.31 11.07 -4.63
CA ILE A 133 4.09 10.54 -3.28
C ILE A 133 3.18 11.50 -2.50
N GLY A 134 2.19 10.97 -1.77
CA GLY A 134 1.26 11.77 -0.98
C GLY A 134 1.99 12.78 -0.09
N LYS A 135 1.63 14.05 -0.20
CA LYS A 135 2.35 15.18 0.41
C LYS A 135 2.56 15.03 1.92
N GLY A 136 1.60 14.41 2.62
CA GLY A 136 1.68 14.16 4.06
C GLY A 136 2.86 13.27 4.49
N TYR A 137 3.41 12.44 3.60
CA TYR A 137 4.60 11.63 3.89
C TYR A 137 5.89 12.46 3.98
N GLY A 138 5.92 13.67 3.39
CA GLY A 138 7.06 14.58 3.45
C GLY A 138 7.43 14.98 4.89
N SER A 139 6.45 15.03 5.79
CA SER A 139 6.61 15.43 7.19
C SER A 139 7.33 14.40 8.07
N PHE A 140 7.48 13.16 7.62
CA PHE A 140 8.00 12.07 8.45
C PHE A 140 9.26 11.44 7.83
N LYS A 141 10.27 11.17 8.66
CA LYS A 141 11.50 10.48 8.24
C LYS A 141 11.49 8.98 8.54
N GLN A 142 10.62 8.56 9.44
CA GLN A 142 10.53 7.18 9.92
C GLN A 142 9.12 6.64 9.79
N PHE A 143 9.01 5.36 9.48
CA PHE A 143 7.75 4.65 9.37
C PHE A 143 7.88 3.23 9.91
N ILE A 144 6.78 2.71 10.47
CA ILE A 144 6.57 1.27 10.58
C ILE A 144 5.56 0.88 9.53
N VAL A 145 5.97 0.09 8.53
CA VAL A 145 5.07 -0.43 7.50
C VAL A 145 4.61 -1.81 7.93
N MET A 146 3.31 -1.91 8.23
CA MET A 146 2.66 -3.14 8.64
C MET A 146 1.77 -3.65 7.49
N SER A 147 2.22 -4.72 6.83
CA SER A 147 1.63 -5.28 5.61
C SER A 147 0.89 -6.59 5.85
N HIS A 148 -0.08 -6.88 4.99
CA HIS A 148 -0.71 -8.19 4.85
C HIS A 148 -0.19 -8.86 3.59
N PHE A 149 0.42 -10.04 3.70
CA PHE A 149 0.86 -10.82 2.54
C PHE A 149 -0.28 -11.68 1.98
N LYS A 150 -0.60 -11.48 0.70
CA LYS A 150 -1.79 -12.05 0.05
C LYS A 150 -1.73 -11.91 -1.46
N GLY A 151 -2.59 -12.56 -2.22
CA GLY A 151 -2.61 -12.46 -3.69
C GLY A 151 -3.11 -11.12 -4.25
N HIS A 152 -2.86 -10.87 -5.53
CA HIS A 152 -3.36 -9.69 -6.24
C HIS A 152 -3.32 -9.90 -7.77
N ILE A 153 -4.46 -9.67 -8.45
CA ILE A 153 -4.65 -9.87 -9.91
C ILE A 153 -3.41 -9.48 -10.74
N ALA A 154 -3.03 -8.21 -10.71
CA ALA A 154 -1.98 -7.69 -11.58
C ALA A 154 -0.57 -7.72 -10.96
N ALA A 155 -0.46 -7.82 -9.63
CA ALA A 155 0.82 -7.65 -8.92
C ALA A 155 1.42 -9.00 -8.48
N GLY A 156 0.70 -10.11 -8.69
CA GLY A 156 0.97 -11.39 -8.07
C GLY A 156 0.56 -11.41 -6.60
N PHE A 157 1.13 -10.51 -5.80
CA PHE A 157 0.83 -10.39 -4.36
C PHE A 157 0.77 -8.92 -3.88
N GLY A 158 0.17 -8.74 -2.70
CA GLY A 158 0.36 -7.56 -1.85
C GLY A 158 1.28 -7.92 -0.69
N GLY A 159 2.12 -6.96 -0.30
CA GLY A 159 3.16 -7.11 0.73
C GLY A 159 3.74 -5.73 1.08
N ALA A 160 4.96 -5.70 1.60
CA ALA A 160 5.66 -4.46 1.94
C ALA A 160 5.89 -3.58 0.71
N LEU A 161 6.34 -4.16 -0.41
CA LEU A 161 6.65 -3.44 -1.64
C LEU A 161 5.41 -2.75 -2.21
N LYS A 162 4.26 -3.44 -2.22
CA LYS A 162 3.00 -2.84 -2.66
C LYS A 162 2.47 -1.77 -1.69
N GLN A 163 2.70 -1.92 -0.38
CA GLN A 163 2.36 -0.88 0.59
C GLN A 163 3.17 0.40 0.36
N LEU A 164 4.47 0.27 0.06
CA LEU A 164 5.31 1.40 -0.34
C LEU A 164 4.81 1.99 -1.66
N ALA A 165 4.64 1.17 -2.70
CA ALA A 165 4.35 1.66 -4.04
C ALA A 165 2.96 2.29 -4.18
N MET A 166 1.92 1.58 -3.72
CA MET A 166 0.52 2.02 -3.84
C MET A 166 0.08 2.80 -2.62
N GLY A 167 0.48 2.38 -1.43
CA GLY A 167 0.01 3.02 -0.21
C GLY A 167 0.61 4.41 0.03
N PHE A 168 1.79 4.70 -0.51
CA PHE A 168 2.38 6.04 -0.41
C PHE A 168 2.04 6.96 -1.58
N ALA A 169 1.71 6.41 -2.75
CA ALA A 169 1.43 7.21 -3.94
C ALA A 169 0.11 7.99 -3.81
N ALA A 170 0.08 9.24 -4.28
CA ALA A 170 -1.19 9.91 -4.55
C ALA A 170 -1.91 9.24 -5.73
N ARG A 171 -3.16 9.61 -6.00
CA ARG A 171 -3.93 9.01 -7.11
C ARG A 171 -3.21 9.11 -8.46
N SER A 172 -2.55 10.23 -8.71
CA SER A 172 -1.75 10.45 -9.92
C SER A 172 -0.64 9.43 -10.07
N GLY A 173 0.07 9.10 -8.98
CA GLY A 173 1.11 8.09 -8.98
C GLY A 173 0.58 6.66 -9.08
N LYS A 174 -0.59 6.39 -8.47
CA LYS A 174 -1.30 5.11 -8.65
C LYS A 174 -1.73 4.91 -10.11
N LEU A 175 -2.20 5.98 -10.76
CA LEU A 175 -2.59 5.94 -12.17
C LEU A 175 -1.37 5.68 -13.07
N GLU A 176 -0.28 6.42 -12.87
CA GLU A 176 0.96 6.28 -13.65
C GLU A 176 1.59 4.87 -13.57
N GLN A 177 1.43 4.20 -12.41
CA GLN A 177 1.79 2.80 -12.25
C GLN A 177 0.90 1.88 -13.11
N HIS A 178 -0.43 2.07 -13.07
CA HIS A 178 -1.40 1.15 -13.69
C HIS A 178 -1.65 1.37 -15.19
N SER A 179 -1.45 2.57 -15.71
CA SER A 179 -1.77 2.90 -17.10
C SER A 179 -1.05 4.16 -17.60
N GLY A 180 -1.44 4.62 -18.78
CA GLY A 180 -1.08 5.94 -19.29
C GLY A 180 -1.69 7.06 -18.44
N ILE A 181 -1.38 8.29 -18.80
CA ILE A 181 -1.69 9.47 -17.98
C ILE A 181 -3.20 9.76 -17.93
N SER A 182 -4.02 9.34 -18.90
CA SER A 182 -5.43 9.77 -18.97
C SER A 182 -6.46 8.69 -18.59
N PRO A 183 -7.44 8.99 -17.71
CA PRO A 183 -8.65 8.19 -17.53
C PRO A 183 -9.53 8.15 -18.79
N VAL A 184 -10.52 7.25 -18.80
CA VAL A 184 -11.52 7.10 -19.86
C VAL A 184 -12.93 7.41 -19.35
N VAL A 185 -13.81 7.82 -20.25
CA VAL A 185 -15.22 8.13 -19.93
C VAL A 185 -16.14 7.07 -20.53
N ASP A 186 -16.98 6.49 -19.67
CA ASP A 186 -18.12 5.67 -20.05
C ASP A 186 -19.30 6.59 -20.41
N ALA A 187 -19.60 6.67 -21.71
CA ALA A 187 -20.65 7.53 -22.25
C ALA A 187 -22.05 7.14 -21.75
N GLU A 188 -22.30 5.86 -21.49
CA GLU A 188 -23.62 5.37 -21.07
C GLU A 188 -23.95 5.78 -19.62
N LYS A 189 -22.92 5.86 -18.77
CA LYS A 189 -23.07 6.33 -17.38
C LYS A 189 -23.05 7.85 -17.27
N CYS A 190 -22.52 8.56 -18.27
CA CYS A 190 -22.30 9.99 -18.19
C CYS A 190 -23.63 10.75 -18.28
N ILE A 191 -23.87 11.64 -17.31
CA ILE A 191 -25.06 12.50 -17.28
C ILE A 191 -24.74 13.97 -17.59
N SER A 192 -23.52 14.23 -18.08
CA SER A 192 -23.06 15.57 -18.49
C SER A 192 -23.28 16.69 -17.47
N CYS A 193 -23.13 16.35 -16.18
CA CYS A 193 -23.34 17.28 -15.07
C CYS A 193 -22.25 18.35 -14.89
N GLY A 194 -21.13 18.27 -15.62
CA GLY A 194 -20.05 19.26 -15.57
C GLY A 194 -19.16 19.27 -14.30
N ILE A 195 -19.43 18.43 -13.29
CA ILE A 195 -18.64 18.41 -12.03
C ILE A 195 -17.15 18.13 -12.29
N CYS A 196 -16.84 17.18 -13.20
CA CYS A 196 -15.46 16.88 -13.58
C CYS A 196 -14.76 18.04 -14.29
N VAL A 197 -15.49 18.83 -15.09
CA VAL A 197 -14.98 20.05 -15.75
C VAL A 197 -14.61 21.09 -14.70
N ASN A 198 -15.53 21.37 -13.77
CA ASN A 198 -15.32 22.35 -12.69
C ASN A 198 -14.15 21.99 -11.76
N LYS A 199 -13.81 20.71 -11.64
CA LYS A 199 -12.70 20.22 -10.82
C LYS A 199 -11.37 20.11 -11.58
N CYS A 200 -11.37 20.24 -12.91
CA CYS A 200 -10.16 20.13 -13.71
C CYS A 200 -9.40 21.46 -13.77
N ASN A 201 -8.32 21.57 -12.98
CA ASN A 201 -7.45 22.75 -12.98
C ASN A 201 -6.62 22.93 -14.27
N TYR A 202 -6.72 22.00 -15.22
CA TYR A 202 -5.94 21.98 -16.46
C TYR A 202 -6.80 22.20 -17.71
N SER A 203 -8.11 22.46 -17.52
CA SER A 203 -9.08 22.62 -18.62
C SER A 203 -9.01 21.47 -19.65
N ALA A 204 -8.70 20.27 -19.16
CA ALA A 204 -8.53 19.06 -19.96
C ALA A 204 -9.85 18.32 -20.18
N ILE A 205 -10.97 18.79 -19.62
CA ILE A 205 -12.26 18.10 -19.71
C ILE A 205 -13.29 19.07 -20.28
N GLN A 206 -14.05 18.63 -21.27
CA GLN A 206 -15.19 19.34 -21.84
C GLN A 206 -16.43 18.44 -21.77
N THR A 207 -17.62 19.04 -21.76
CA THR A 207 -18.90 18.31 -21.71
C THR A 207 -19.87 18.88 -22.75
N PRO A 208 -19.69 18.59 -24.05
CA PRO A 208 -20.67 18.92 -25.07
C PRO A 208 -21.98 18.14 -24.83
N ASP A 209 -21.93 16.81 -24.97
CA ASP A 209 -23.06 15.90 -24.67
C ASP A 209 -22.66 14.74 -23.75
N THR A 210 -21.37 14.44 -23.69
CA THR A 210 -20.70 13.48 -22.79
C THR A 210 -19.36 14.09 -22.40
N ALA A 211 -18.86 13.77 -21.21
CA ALA A 211 -17.53 14.24 -20.82
C ALA A 211 -16.46 13.67 -21.77
N VAL A 212 -15.60 14.54 -22.29
CA VAL A 212 -14.45 14.17 -23.13
C VAL A 212 -13.20 14.70 -22.47
N ILE A 213 -12.19 13.84 -22.34
CA ILE A 213 -10.88 14.20 -21.77
C ILE A 213 -9.91 14.44 -22.93
N ASP A 214 -9.37 15.65 -23.00
CA ASP A 214 -8.27 16.04 -23.88
C ASP A 214 -6.95 15.52 -23.29
N GLU A 215 -6.48 14.39 -23.82
CA GLU A 215 -5.26 13.71 -23.35
C GLU A 215 -4.02 14.61 -23.43
N SER A 216 -3.98 15.56 -24.37
CA SER A 216 -2.84 16.48 -24.53
C SER A 216 -2.70 17.49 -23.39
N LYS A 217 -3.80 17.74 -22.66
CA LYS A 217 -3.84 18.64 -21.49
C LYS A 217 -3.96 17.88 -20.17
N CYS A 218 -4.36 16.61 -20.22
CA CYS A 218 -4.55 15.79 -19.05
C CYS A 218 -3.19 15.43 -18.43
N ILE A 219 -2.96 15.89 -17.19
CA ILE A 219 -1.75 15.53 -16.44
C ILE A 219 -1.92 14.26 -15.59
N GLY A 220 -3.06 13.58 -15.68
CA GLY A 220 -3.32 12.33 -14.97
C GLY A 220 -3.46 12.45 -13.47
N CYS A 221 -4.02 13.56 -12.98
CA CYS A 221 -4.26 13.73 -11.54
C CYS A 221 -5.33 12.78 -10.98
N ALA A 222 -6.15 12.16 -11.85
CA ALA A 222 -7.27 11.27 -11.51
C ALA A 222 -8.33 11.87 -10.56
N GLY A 223 -8.33 13.18 -10.29
CA GLY A 223 -9.34 13.83 -9.46
C GLY A 223 -10.76 13.75 -10.04
N CYS A 224 -10.89 13.67 -11.37
CA CYS A 224 -12.18 13.49 -12.05
C CYS A 224 -12.84 12.13 -11.72
N ILE A 225 -12.05 11.07 -11.51
CA ILE A 225 -12.55 9.75 -11.07
C ILE A 225 -13.19 9.87 -9.69
N ALA A 226 -12.61 10.68 -8.80
CA ALA A 226 -13.12 10.88 -7.43
C ALA A 226 -14.51 11.52 -7.40
N VAL A 227 -14.69 12.57 -8.21
CA VAL A 227 -15.84 13.49 -8.09
C VAL A 227 -17.03 13.13 -8.98
N CYS A 228 -16.88 12.22 -9.93
CA CYS A 228 -17.97 11.87 -10.84
C CYS A 228 -19.13 11.17 -10.07
N PRO A 229 -20.35 11.73 -10.00
CA PRO A 229 -21.42 11.13 -9.18
C PRO A 229 -21.93 9.81 -9.73
N LYS A 230 -21.79 9.59 -11.05
CA LYS A 230 -22.24 8.36 -11.73
C LYS A 230 -21.13 7.32 -11.92
N GLY A 231 -19.91 7.62 -11.48
CA GLY A 231 -18.75 6.75 -11.73
C GLY A 231 -18.48 6.55 -13.23
N ALA A 232 -18.84 7.51 -14.06
CA ALA A 232 -18.67 7.44 -15.51
C ALA A 232 -17.22 7.68 -15.96
N ILE A 233 -16.29 7.98 -15.05
CA ILE A 233 -14.87 8.20 -15.36
C ILE A 233 -14.08 7.15 -14.62
N GLU A 234 -13.36 6.32 -15.38
CA GLU A 234 -12.68 5.13 -14.90
C GLU A 234 -11.23 5.12 -15.42
N ASN A 235 -10.33 4.45 -14.74
CA ASN A 235 -8.99 4.23 -15.25
C ASN A 235 -8.97 3.02 -16.18
N THR A 236 -8.11 3.04 -17.19
CA THR A 236 -7.78 1.84 -17.96
C THR A 236 -6.87 0.94 -17.11
N TRP A 237 -7.19 -0.34 -17.03
CA TRP A 237 -6.31 -1.32 -16.39
C TRP A 237 -5.45 -1.99 -17.47
N GLY A 238 -4.18 -2.29 -17.16
CA GLY A 238 -3.30 -3.05 -18.07
C GLY A 238 -2.23 -2.22 -18.79
N GLY A 239 -1.71 -1.17 -18.16
CA GLY A 239 -0.51 -0.49 -18.64
C GLY A 239 0.70 -1.43 -18.69
N SER A 240 1.63 -1.15 -19.61
CA SER A 240 2.90 -1.86 -19.70
C SER A 240 3.81 -1.54 -18.51
N HIS A 241 4.67 -2.50 -18.19
CA HIS A 241 5.70 -2.38 -17.14
C HIS A 241 5.16 -2.09 -15.74
N PHE A 242 3.96 -2.59 -15.43
CA PHE A 242 3.30 -2.37 -14.14
C PHE A 242 4.17 -2.84 -12.96
N LEU A 243 4.78 -4.02 -13.05
CA LEU A 243 5.58 -4.59 -11.96
C LEU A 243 6.88 -3.81 -11.73
N GLU A 244 7.51 -3.33 -12.79
CA GLU A 244 8.71 -2.50 -12.72
C GLU A 244 8.40 -1.12 -12.14
N LYS A 245 7.33 -0.47 -12.62
CA LYS A 245 6.84 0.80 -12.07
C LYS A 245 6.43 0.69 -10.61
N LEU A 246 5.83 -0.44 -10.20
CA LEU A 246 5.50 -0.73 -8.80
C LEU A 246 6.78 -0.68 -7.95
N SER A 247 7.84 -1.35 -8.38
CA SER A 247 9.12 -1.36 -7.68
C SER A 247 9.81 0.02 -7.65
N GLU A 248 9.72 0.78 -8.73
CA GLU A 248 10.25 2.15 -8.80
C GLU A 248 9.49 3.11 -7.86
N TYR A 249 8.16 2.98 -7.75
CA TYR A 249 7.38 3.71 -6.76
C TYR A 249 7.71 3.30 -5.33
N ALA A 250 7.95 2.01 -5.07
CA ALA A 250 8.43 1.57 -3.76
C ALA A 250 9.82 2.16 -3.42
N TYR A 251 10.70 2.29 -4.41
CA TYR A 251 11.98 3.00 -4.28
C TYR A 251 11.78 4.48 -3.96
N GLY A 252 10.93 5.19 -4.70
CA GLY A 252 10.63 6.60 -4.42
C GLY A 252 10.02 6.84 -3.04
N ALA A 253 9.12 5.96 -2.60
CA ALA A 253 8.48 6.04 -1.28
C ALA A 253 9.45 5.81 -0.11
N SER A 254 10.48 4.97 -0.30
CA SER A 254 11.47 4.64 0.73
C SER A 254 12.72 5.53 0.70
N LYS A 255 12.92 6.31 -0.37
CA LYS A 255 14.08 7.18 -0.53
C LYS A 255 14.21 8.15 0.65
N ASP A 256 15.39 8.16 1.27
CA ASP A 256 15.74 9.00 2.42
C ASP A 256 14.84 8.80 3.65
N LYS A 257 14.17 7.63 3.76
CA LYS A 257 13.35 7.23 4.91
C LYS A 257 13.99 6.06 5.64
N ASP A 258 13.82 6.05 6.97
CA ASP A 258 14.22 4.93 7.81
C ASP A 258 12.98 4.11 8.21
N ILE A 259 12.81 2.95 7.58
CA ILE A 259 11.57 2.17 7.65
C ILE A 259 11.82 0.82 8.32
N ILE A 260 10.92 0.40 9.21
CA ILE A 260 10.81 -0.98 9.70
C ILE A 260 9.59 -1.61 9.04
N TYR A 261 9.76 -2.80 8.49
CA TYR A 261 8.69 -3.55 7.83
C TYR A 261 8.28 -4.74 8.69
N ILE A 262 6.97 -4.94 8.85
CA ILE A 262 6.38 -6.09 9.53
C ILE A 262 5.26 -6.61 8.62
N THR A 263 5.31 -7.88 8.25
CA THR A 263 4.35 -8.49 7.33
C THR A 263 3.67 -9.68 7.99
N PHE A 264 2.34 -9.65 8.03
CA PHE A 264 1.50 -10.75 8.46
C PHE A 264 1.27 -11.71 7.28
N VAL A 265 1.68 -12.96 7.43
CA VAL A 265 1.45 -14.04 6.47
C VAL A 265 0.33 -14.94 7.00
N HIS A 266 -0.84 -14.34 7.11
CA HIS A 266 -2.07 -14.90 7.67
C HIS A 266 -3.22 -14.60 6.73
N ASN A 267 -4.30 -15.39 6.78
CA ASN A 267 -5.53 -15.12 6.03
C ASN A 267 -5.29 -14.90 4.52
N ILE A 268 -4.35 -15.67 3.94
CA ILE A 268 -3.83 -15.48 2.58
C ILE A 268 -4.92 -15.80 1.56
N THR A 269 -5.47 -14.78 0.93
CA THR A 269 -6.49 -14.90 -0.13
C THR A 269 -5.86 -14.83 -1.52
N GLU A 270 -6.59 -15.31 -2.53
CA GLU A 270 -6.23 -15.13 -3.94
C GLU A 270 -6.22 -13.65 -4.36
N GLU A 271 -7.11 -12.86 -3.77
CA GLU A 271 -7.44 -11.52 -4.23
C GLU A 271 -7.19 -10.39 -3.23
N CYS A 272 -7.12 -9.15 -3.75
CA CYS A 272 -7.03 -7.82 -3.11
C CYS A 272 -7.67 -7.64 -1.71
N ASP A 273 -7.06 -7.03 -0.67
CA ASP A 273 -7.82 -6.46 0.46
C ASP A 273 -8.65 -5.23 0.01
N CYS A 274 -8.26 -4.67 -1.14
CA CYS A 274 -9.07 -3.73 -1.93
C CYS A 274 -10.30 -4.39 -2.56
N ALA A 275 -10.31 -5.73 -2.62
CA ALA A 275 -11.43 -6.60 -2.88
C ALA A 275 -12.64 -6.24 -2.02
N GLY A 276 -13.64 -5.48 -2.49
CA GLY A 276 -14.85 -5.17 -1.71
C GLY A 276 -15.80 -6.36 -1.49
N ILE A 277 -15.27 -7.58 -1.50
CA ILE A 277 -16.02 -8.84 -1.43
C ILE A 277 -15.44 -9.74 -0.34
N PRO A 278 -16.26 -10.62 0.27
CA PRO A 278 -15.77 -11.67 1.13
C PRO A 278 -14.91 -12.66 0.33
N MET A 279 -13.78 -13.06 0.91
CA MET A 279 -12.85 -14.02 0.30
C MET A 279 -12.54 -15.13 1.31
N LYS A 280 -12.04 -16.26 0.79
CA LYS A 280 -11.59 -17.39 1.62
C LYS A 280 -10.08 -17.56 1.48
N PRO A 281 -9.37 -17.87 2.57
CA PRO A 281 -7.95 -18.21 2.49
C PRO A 281 -7.70 -19.41 1.57
N ILE A 282 -6.62 -19.33 0.81
CA ILE A 282 -6.16 -20.38 -0.11
C ILE A 282 -4.90 -21.10 0.40
N VAL A 283 -4.26 -20.57 1.45
CA VAL A 283 -3.13 -21.15 2.17
C VAL A 283 -3.36 -20.98 3.68
N GLY A 284 -2.85 -21.91 4.49
CA GLY A 284 -2.90 -21.80 5.95
C GLY A 284 -2.03 -20.65 6.47
N ASN A 285 -2.31 -20.21 7.71
CA ASN A 285 -1.50 -19.20 8.39
C ASN A 285 -0.06 -19.72 8.61
N ILE A 286 0.93 -18.85 8.41
CA ILE A 286 2.35 -19.21 8.49
C ILE A 286 3.03 -18.53 9.67
N GLY A 287 2.86 -17.21 9.80
CA GLY A 287 3.52 -16.45 10.84
C GLY A 287 3.63 -14.96 10.48
N ILE A 288 4.56 -14.30 11.16
CA ILE A 288 4.84 -12.88 10.98
C ILE A 288 6.33 -12.75 10.69
N LEU A 289 6.66 -11.94 9.70
CA LEU A 289 8.02 -11.64 9.32
C LEU A 289 8.29 -10.15 9.51
N ALA A 290 9.53 -9.79 9.81
CA ALA A 290 9.92 -8.40 9.90
C ALA A 290 11.37 -8.17 9.45
N GLY A 291 11.66 -6.96 8.99
CA GLY A 291 13.01 -6.59 8.56
C GLY A 291 13.15 -5.11 8.24
N LYS A 292 14.36 -4.75 7.77
CA LYS A 292 14.72 -3.40 7.27
C LYS A 292 14.78 -3.32 5.74
N ASP A 293 14.71 -4.46 5.06
CA ASP A 293 14.76 -4.57 3.61
C ASP A 293 13.41 -5.12 3.11
N PRO A 294 12.62 -4.33 2.36
CA PRO A 294 11.30 -4.75 1.91
C PRO A 294 11.36 -5.83 0.82
N VAL A 295 12.44 -5.87 0.02
CA VAL A 295 12.62 -6.87 -1.05
C VAL A 295 12.92 -8.22 -0.41
N ALA A 296 13.84 -8.25 0.54
CA ALA A 296 14.19 -9.47 1.27
C ALA A 296 12.98 -10.02 2.04
N LEU A 297 12.21 -9.13 2.69
CA LEU A 297 11.01 -9.49 3.44
C LEU A 297 9.93 -10.10 2.54
N ASP A 298 9.57 -9.44 1.44
CA ASP A 298 8.53 -9.96 0.54
C ASP A 298 9.00 -11.22 -0.20
N THR A 299 10.30 -11.35 -0.52
CA THR A 299 10.88 -12.59 -1.07
C THR A 299 10.70 -13.74 -0.08
N ALA A 300 11.05 -13.53 1.20
CA ALA A 300 10.89 -14.54 2.24
C ALA A 300 9.41 -14.94 2.45
N CYS A 301 8.49 -13.97 2.43
CA CYS A 301 7.06 -14.25 2.51
C CYS A 301 6.59 -15.12 1.34
N LEU A 302 6.95 -14.75 0.10
CA LEU A 302 6.58 -15.49 -1.10
C LEU A 302 7.09 -16.93 -1.04
N ASP A 303 8.37 -17.10 -0.72
CA ASP A 303 9.01 -18.42 -0.68
C ASP A 303 8.42 -19.31 0.43
N LEU A 304 8.07 -18.75 1.60
CA LEU A 304 7.38 -19.49 2.65
C LEU A 304 5.96 -19.92 2.24
N VAL A 305 5.20 -19.04 1.57
CA VAL A 305 3.86 -19.35 1.06
C VAL A 305 3.92 -20.47 0.02
N GLN A 306 4.88 -20.40 -0.92
CA GLN A 306 5.06 -21.43 -1.95
C GLN A 306 5.51 -22.76 -1.33
N LYS A 307 6.43 -22.73 -0.37
CA LYS A 307 6.88 -23.91 0.36
C LYS A 307 5.75 -24.56 1.16
N ASN A 308 4.93 -23.77 1.86
CA ASN A 308 3.82 -24.28 2.68
C ASN A 308 2.70 -24.87 1.82
N SER A 309 2.38 -24.23 0.69
CA SER A 309 1.32 -24.70 -0.22
C SER A 309 1.75 -25.81 -1.18
N GLY A 310 3.06 -26.02 -1.37
CA GLY A 310 3.61 -26.91 -2.39
C GLY A 310 3.34 -26.45 -3.83
N LYS A 311 2.97 -25.19 -4.03
CA LYS A 311 2.58 -24.59 -5.31
C LYS A 311 3.34 -23.29 -5.54
N LYS A 312 3.56 -22.91 -6.81
CA LYS A 312 4.13 -21.61 -7.20
C LYS A 312 3.09 -20.47 -7.12
N LEU A 313 2.40 -20.34 -6.00
CA LEU A 313 1.43 -19.26 -5.79
C LEU A 313 2.13 -17.90 -5.88
N PHE A 314 1.47 -16.95 -6.56
CA PHE A 314 1.89 -15.55 -6.70
C PHE A 314 3.25 -15.34 -7.39
N GLU A 315 3.76 -16.35 -8.11
CA GLU A 315 5.05 -16.27 -8.83
C GLU A 315 5.08 -15.14 -9.86
N GLU A 316 3.93 -14.79 -10.43
CA GLU A 316 3.76 -13.63 -11.33
C GLU A 316 4.17 -12.29 -10.69
N GLY A 317 4.27 -12.22 -9.36
CA GLY A 317 4.75 -11.03 -8.64
C GLY A 317 6.28 -10.97 -8.51
N ARG A 318 7.00 -12.09 -8.70
CA ARG A 318 8.47 -12.15 -8.56
C ARG A 318 9.24 -11.16 -9.45
N PRO A 319 8.80 -10.83 -10.69
CA PRO A 319 9.46 -9.80 -11.49
C PRO A 319 9.57 -8.43 -10.81
N SER A 320 8.59 -8.06 -9.96
CA SER A 320 8.68 -6.81 -9.18
C SER A 320 9.86 -6.85 -8.20
N LEU A 321 10.08 -7.98 -7.51
CA LEU A 321 11.21 -8.16 -6.59
C LEU A 321 12.56 -8.12 -7.32
N ILE A 322 12.64 -8.74 -8.50
CA ILE A 322 13.83 -8.72 -9.36
C ILE A 322 14.15 -7.29 -9.79
N HIS A 323 13.15 -6.53 -10.25
CA HIS A 323 13.36 -5.13 -10.65
C HIS A 323 13.75 -4.26 -9.45
N ALA A 324 13.13 -4.49 -8.28
CA ALA A 324 13.46 -3.79 -7.05
C ALA A 324 14.91 -3.99 -6.62
N GLU A 325 15.43 -5.21 -6.70
CA GLU A 325 16.85 -5.49 -6.47
C GLU A 325 17.74 -4.80 -7.51
N LYS A 326 17.39 -4.92 -8.80
CA LYS A 326 18.11 -4.26 -9.91
C LYS A 326 18.27 -2.75 -9.70
N ILE A 327 17.22 -2.06 -9.24
CA ILE A 327 17.24 -0.60 -9.02
C ILE A 327 17.81 -0.19 -7.66
N GLY A 328 18.22 -1.15 -6.82
CA GLY A 328 18.87 -0.92 -5.53
C GLY A 328 17.91 -0.58 -4.39
N LEU A 329 16.65 -1.03 -4.43
CA LEU A 329 15.71 -0.89 -3.30
C LEU A 329 16.07 -1.83 -2.13
N GLY A 330 16.61 -3.01 -2.44
CA GLY A 330 16.93 -4.05 -1.46
C GLY A 330 17.53 -5.25 -2.15
N THR A 331 17.52 -6.41 -1.50
CA THR A 331 18.01 -7.67 -2.09
C THR A 331 17.01 -8.80 -1.92
N MET A 332 16.93 -9.69 -2.91
CA MET A 332 16.19 -10.95 -2.81
C MET A 332 16.95 -12.00 -1.98
N GLU A 333 18.23 -11.79 -1.70
CA GLU A 333 18.98 -12.68 -0.80
C GLU A 333 18.65 -12.39 0.66
N TYR A 334 18.08 -13.38 1.35
CA TYR A 334 17.74 -13.24 2.76
C TYR A 334 18.18 -14.44 3.61
N GLN A 335 18.36 -14.19 4.90
CA GLN A 335 18.51 -15.18 5.94
C GLN A 335 17.33 -15.06 6.91
N ILE A 336 16.59 -16.16 7.08
CA ILE A 336 15.57 -16.24 8.13
C ILE A 336 16.25 -16.39 9.49
N VAL A 337 15.87 -15.52 10.42
CA VAL A 337 16.20 -15.62 11.84
C VAL A 337 14.90 -15.93 12.58
N GLU A 338 14.67 -17.21 12.85
CA GLU A 338 13.50 -17.64 13.61
C GLU A 338 13.68 -17.27 15.09
N ILE A 339 12.63 -16.70 15.69
CA ILE A 339 12.59 -16.36 17.11
C ILE A 339 11.67 -17.36 17.80
N ASP A 340 12.25 -18.23 18.61
CA ASP A 340 11.51 -19.18 19.43
C ASP A 340 10.80 -18.44 20.58
N LYS A 341 9.61 -18.92 20.94
CA LYS A 341 8.84 -18.48 22.10
C LYS A 341 9.05 -19.37 23.31
#